data_AF-M7YZ38-F1
#
_entry.id   AF-M7YZ38-F1
#
_cell.length_a   1.000
_cell.length_b   1.000
_cell.length_c   1.000
_cell.angle_alpha   90.00
_cell.angle_beta   90.00
_cell.angle_gamma   90.00
#
_symmetry.space_group_name_H-M   'P 1'
#
loop_
_entity.id
_entity.type
_entity.pdbx_description
1 polymer ?
#
loop_
_entity_poly.entity_id
_entity_poly.type
_entity_poly.pdbx_seq_one_letter_code
_entity_poly.pdbx_strand_id
1 'polypeptide(L)'
;MEVVKSAVVGEFVSRFISFLMNKYHSNRHVQSEKVVERLQCLLMRVSTVIEEADARYITNSTMQLQLKMLSDAMYGGYRVLDTLRYPTIQDSAGFDEVSIDDSSCSNLYLDIPLKRSRTTEKNDKTTRLESHGSLESLEVEVANMTEFVMLLGGCECMSRRPYDVYLYTENFMFGRHAEKQKLLSFLLQHNNPPGDHAPAVLPIIGGAAIGKKTLVAHVCSDERVRSRFSSILHLNGDSLLKILDHGRTMEGMILVVIEFASDVGDDDWKKLHSLLITMGRGIKIIIVSKLKRLARFGSVKPIFLSILSYDELRYLFKTLAFGSVDPAEHPRLVQIADQFAKVLHNAQASLVTINKVADVLRRNLDAQFWRCILDKGIKMAKRNLSIHGVHPRILIEQGHPVDISHMTDLASHPLSMTPYTINASIEKQPSVTFGELLTDPSVRPKGDFILISWESRIPPYKSFVHFVTSHAQDTHEASAVPGRKRRGVPV
;
A
#
# COMPACT_ATOMS: atom_id res chain seq x y z
N MET A 1 66.25 -19.81 -19.49
CA MET A 1 65.46 -19.34 -20.65
C MET A 1 64.00 -19.82 -20.62
N GLU A 2 63.68 -20.93 -19.95
CA GLU A 2 62.29 -21.46 -19.88
C GLU A 2 61.34 -20.67 -18.97
N VAL A 3 61.82 -20.13 -17.84
CA VAL A 3 61.01 -19.34 -16.90
C VAL A 3 60.46 -18.05 -17.54
N VAL A 4 61.27 -17.40 -18.38
CA VAL A 4 60.87 -16.20 -19.14
C VAL A 4 59.83 -16.52 -20.21
N LYS A 5 59.95 -17.69 -20.86
CA LYS A 5 58.95 -18.16 -21.85
C LYS A 5 57.60 -18.45 -21.18
N SER A 6 57.60 -19.04 -19.97
CA SER A 6 56.38 -19.33 -19.21
C SER A 6 55.66 -18.05 -18.74
N ALA A 7 56.39 -17.05 -18.25
CA ALA A 7 55.82 -15.77 -17.83
C ALA A 7 55.16 -15.01 -18.99
N VAL A 8 55.81 -15.00 -20.16
CA VAL A 8 55.27 -14.37 -21.38
C VAL A 8 53.99 -15.09 -21.84
N VAL A 9 53.97 -16.42 -21.83
CA VAL A 9 52.77 -17.22 -22.17
C VAL A 9 51.62 -16.94 -21.18
N GLY A 10 51.91 -16.86 -19.88
CA GLY A 10 50.92 -16.52 -18.86
C GLY A 10 50.26 -15.15 -19.08
N GLU A 11 51.03 -14.15 -19.50
CA GLU A 11 50.50 -12.81 -19.79
C GLU A 11 49.66 -12.77 -21.07
N PHE A 12 50.05 -13.51 -22.11
CA PHE A 12 49.23 -13.66 -23.32
C PHE A 12 47.89 -14.36 -23.04
N VAL A 13 47.89 -15.41 -22.22
CA VAL A 13 46.66 -16.11 -21.81
C VAL A 13 45.76 -15.18 -20.99
N SER A 14 46.32 -14.42 -20.04
CA SER A 14 45.56 -13.45 -19.25
C SER A 14 44.93 -12.34 -20.11
N ARG A 15 45.69 -11.79 -21.07
CA ARG A 15 45.16 -10.78 -22.01
C ARG A 15 44.12 -11.36 -22.96
N PHE A 16 44.27 -12.61 -23.41
CA PHE A 16 43.29 -13.29 -24.25
C PHE A 16 41.98 -13.58 -23.51
N ILE A 17 42.05 -14.06 -22.27
CA ILE A 17 40.88 -14.24 -21.40
C ILE A 17 40.20 -12.89 -21.15
N SER A 18 40.97 -11.85 -20.83
CA SER A 18 40.45 -10.50 -20.61
C SER A 18 39.76 -9.94 -21.87
N PHE A 19 40.33 -10.18 -23.05
CA PHE A 19 39.73 -9.79 -24.33
C PHE A 19 38.43 -10.54 -24.63
N LEU A 20 38.39 -11.87 -24.41
CA LEU A 20 37.18 -12.66 -24.58
C LEU A 20 36.09 -12.24 -23.59
N MET A 21 36.45 -12.00 -22.33
CA MET A 21 35.55 -11.46 -21.32
C MET A 21 35.03 -10.09 -21.76
N ASN A 22 35.88 -9.19 -22.22
CA ASN A 22 35.47 -7.85 -22.65
C ASN A 22 34.56 -7.90 -23.91
N LYS A 23 34.87 -8.75 -24.89
CA LYS A 23 34.04 -8.95 -26.08
C LYS A 23 32.69 -9.59 -25.75
N TYR A 24 32.68 -10.55 -24.81
CA TYR A 24 31.46 -11.16 -24.30
C TYR A 24 30.60 -10.14 -23.53
N HIS A 25 31.20 -9.35 -22.65
CA HIS A 25 30.54 -8.27 -21.91
C HIS A 25 30.00 -7.18 -22.84
N SER A 26 30.75 -6.79 -23.87
CA SER A 26 30.33 -5.79 -24.86
C SER A 26 29.14 -6.28 -25.68
N ASN A 27 29.18 -7.53 -26.17
CA ASN A 27 28.05 -8.11 -26.91
C ASN A 27 26.81 -8.31 -26.02
N ARG A 28 27.01 -8.70 -24.76
CA ARG A 28 25.95 -8.83 -23.74
C ARG A 28 25.32 -7.47 -23.41
N HIS A 29 26.12 -6.41 -23.31
CA HIS A 29 25.66 -5.04 -23.08
C HIS A 29 24.78 -4.56 -24.23
N VAL A 30 25.24 -4.73 -25.48
CA VAL A 30 24.49 -4.31 -26.68
C VAL A 30 23.15 -5.06 -26.83
N GLN A 31 23.10 -6.36 -26.49
CA GLN A 31 21.82 -7.09 -26.49
C GLN A 31 20.88 -6.65 -25.36
N SER A 32 21.42 -6.40 -24.16
CA SER A 32 20.65 -5.93 -23.02
C SER A 32 20.05 -4.55 -23.28
N GLU A 33 20.81 -3.65 -23.90
CA GLU A 33 20.38 -2.29 -24.24
C GLU A 33 19.20 -2.30 -25.23
N LYS A 34 19.29 -3.10 -26.30
CA LYS A 34 18.18 -3.29 -27.25
C LYS A 34 16.93 -3.87 -26.60
N VAL A 35 17.08 -4.81 -25.67
CA VAL A 35 15.95 -5.38 -24.91
C VAL A 35 15.32 -4.33 -24.00
N VAL A 36 16.14 -3.51 -23.34
CA VAL A 36 15.68 -2.41 -22.48
C VAL A 36 14.93 -1.34 -23.27
N GLU A 37 15.44 -0.92 -24.44
CA GLU A 37 14.76 0.02 -25.34
C GLU A 37 13.41 -0.54 -25.81
N ARG A 38 13.38 -1.81 -26.23
CA ARG A 38 12.15 -2.47 -26.67
C ARG A 38 11.13 -2.56 -25.53
N LEU A 39 11.56 -2.94 -24.33
CA LEU A 39 10.69 -3.01 -23.16
C LEU A 39 10.14 -1.63 -22.78
N GLN A 40 10.94 -0.57 -22.84
CA GLN A 40 10.47 0.80 -22.61
C GLN A 40 9.40 1.20 -23.63
N CYS A 41 9.61 0.90 -24.92
CA CYS A 41 8.63 1.18 -25.97
C CYS A 41 7.29 0.45 -25.72
N LEU A 42 7.34 -0.83 -25.34
CA LEU A 42 6.14 -1.60 -25.00
C LEU A 42 5.43 -1.03 -23.76
N LEU A 43 6.17 -0.71 -22.70
CA LEU A 43 5.61 -0.12 -21.49
C LEU A 43 4.94 1.21 -21.77
N MET A 44 5.58 2.11 -22.53
CA MET A 44 4.97 3.38 -22.94
C MET A 44 3.64 3.18 -23.67
N ARG A 45 3.56 2.19 -24.57
CA ARG A 45 2.32 1.87 -25.30
C ARG A 45 1.23 1.39 -24.34
N VAL A 46 1.54 0.45 -23.45
CA VAL A 46 0.58 -0.09 -22.49
C VAL A 46 0.11 0.98 -21.51
N SER A 47 1.02 1.79 -20.97
CA SER A 47 0.67 2.91 -20.08
C SER A 47 -0.27 3.90 -20.78
N THR A 48 -0.01 4.25 -22.03
CA THR A 48 -0.90 5.12 -22.82
C THR A 48 -2.30 4.52 -22.97
N VAL A 49 -2.41 3.22 -23.23
CA VAL A 49 -3.70 2.53 -23.37
C VAL A 49 -4.44 2.48 -22.02
N ILE A 50 -3.74 2.23 -20.91
CA ILE A 50 -4.34 2.23 -19.57
C ILE A 50 -4.82 3.64 -19.19
N GLU A 51 -4.02 4.67 -19.47
CA GLU A 51 -4.38 6.07 -19.23
C GLU A 51 -5.62 6.49 -20.03
N GLU A 52 -5.71 6.07 -21.29
CA GLU A 52 -6.88 6.30 -22.13
C GLU A 52 -8.10 5.51 -21.62
N ALA A 53 -7.90 4.27 -21.17
CA ALA A 53 -8.95 3.44 -20.59
C ALA A 53 -9.50 4.02 -19.28
N ASP A 54 -8.63 4.60 -18.47
CA ASP A 54 -8.96 5.31 -17.24
C ASP A 54 -9.71 6.62 -17.47
N ALA A 55 -9.62 7.19 -18.68
CA ALA A 55 -10.35 8.37 -19.11
C ALA A 55 -11.69 8.03 -19.78
N ARG A 56 -12.04 6.74 -19.91
CA ARG A 56 -13.26 6.28 -20.58
C ARG A 56 -14.14 5.43 -19.69
N TYR A 57 -15.42 5.35 -20.05
CA TYR A 57 -16.40 4.55 -19.33
C TYR A 57 -16.54 3.15 -19.96
N ILE A 58 -15.99 2.14 -19.27
CA ILE A 58 -15.96 0.76 -19.75
C ILE A 58 -17.04 -0.04 -19.01
N THR A 59 -18.17 -0.28 -19.67
CA THR A 59 -19.28 -1.07 -19.13
C THR A 59 -19.11 -2.57 -19.34
N ASN A 60 -18.45 -2.95 -20.44
CA ASN A 60 -18.25 -4.34 -20.81
C ASN A 60 -17.31 -5.04 -19.82
N SER A 61 -17.80 -6.12 -19.20
CA SER A 61 -17.05 -6.85 -18.17
C SER A 61 -15.79 -7.53 -18.70
N THR A 62 -15.78 -7.97 -19.96
CA THR A 62 -14.59 -8.55 -20.62
C THR A 62 -13.53 -7.50 -20.84
N MET A 63 -13.91 -6.29 -21.29
CA MET A 63 -12.97 -5.17 -21.43
C MET A 63 -12.39 -4.73 -20.07
N GLN A 64 -13.18 -4.74 -19.00
CA GLN A 64 -12.67 -4.48 -17.65
C GLN A 64 -11.64 -5.54 -17.19
N LEU A 65 -11.81 -6.80 -17.62
CA LEU A 65 -10.84 -7.86 -17.35
C LEU A 65 -9.56 -7.67 -18.16
N GLN A 66 -9.67 -7.31 -19.44
CA GLN A 66 -8.52 -6.99 -20.29
C GLN A 66 -7.72 -5.80 -19.74
N LEU A 67 -8.39 -4.74 -19.26
CA LEU A 67 -7.73 -3.62 -18.58
C LEU A 67 -6.93 -4.07 -17.35
N LYS A 68 -7.47 -5.01 -16.57
CA LYS A 68 -6.76 -5.57 -15.43
C LYS A 68 -5.52 -6.34 -15.87
N MET A 69 -5.64 -7.20 -16.88
CA MET A 69 -4.52 -8.00 -17.40
C MET A 69 -3.40 -7.10 -17.94
N LEU A 70 -3.75 -6.05 -18.69
CA LEU A 70 -2.81 -5.04 -19.18
C LEU A 70 -2.08 -4.33 -18.03
N SER A 71 -2.81 -3.95 -16.98
CA SER A 71 -2.23 -3.33 -15.79
C SER A 71 -1.25 -4.26 -15.07
N ASP A 72 -1.63 -5.52 -14.87
CA ASP A 72 -0.77 -6.53 -14.22
C ASP A 72 0.52 -6.76 -15.03
N ALA A 73 0.40 -6.87 -16.36
CA ALA A 73 1.53 -7.01 -17.28
C ALA A 73 2.45 -5.78 -17.26
N MET A 74 1.88 -4.57 -17.21
CA MET A 74 2.64 -3.32 -17.11
C MET A 74 3.52 -3.30 -15.87
N TYR A 75 2.96 -3.60 -14.69
CA TYR A 75 3.75 -3.59 -13.44
C TYR A 75 4.82 -4.69 -13.43
N GLY A 76 4.51 -5.87 -13.96
CA GLY A 76 5.51 -6.93 -14.17
C GLY A 76 6.64 -6.50 -15.11
N GLY A 77 6.31 -5.76 -16.17
CA GLY A 77 7.28 -5.19 -17.10
C GLY A 77 8.19 -4.15 -16.45
N TYR A 78 7.66 -3.25 -15.61
CA TYR A 78 8.47 -2.30 -14.84
C TYR A 78 9.42 -2.98 -13.86
N ARG A 79 9.01 -4.09 -13.23
CA ARG A 79 9.93 -4.91 -12.40
C ARG A 79 11.12 -5.39 -13.22
N VAL A 80 10.88 -5.93 -14.41
CA VAL A 80 11.95 -6.40 -15.31
C VAL A 80 12.84 -5.25 -15.76
N LEU A 81 12.24 -4.13 -16.17
CA LEU A 81 12.98 -2.94 -16.59
C LEU A 81 13.95 -2.46 -15.51
N ASP A 82 13.48 -2.38 -14.26
CA ASP A 82 14.32 -1.99 -13.13
C ASP A 82 15.44 -2.99 -12.86
N THR A 83 15.15 -4.29 -12.98
CA THR A 83 16.16 -5.35 -12.75
C THR A 83 17.29 -5.26 -13.79
N LEU A 84 16.95 -4.88 -15.02
CA LEU A 84 17.93 -4.68 -16.10
C LEU A 84 18.71 -3.37 -15.94
N ARG A 85 18.05 -2.28 -15.53
CA ARG A 85 18.69 -0.95 -15.33
C ARG A 85 19.57 -0.88 -14.09
N TYR A 86 19.14 -1.52 -13.00
CA TYR A 86 19.83 -1.49 -11.71
C TYR A 86 20.13 -2.91 -11.23
N PRO A 87 21.17 -3.57 -11.81
CA PRO A 87 21.64 -4.85 -11.28
C PRO A 87 21.94 -4.71 -9.79
N THR A 88 21.63 -5.75 -9.00
CA THR A 88 21.89 -5.74 -7.57
C THR A 88 23.40 -5.68 -7.31
N ILE A 89 23.94 -4.48 -7.06
CA ILE A 89 25.34 -4.30 -6.69
C ILE A 89 25.47 -4.66 -5.21
N GLN A 90 26.18 -5.74 -4.90
CA GLN A 90 26.60 -6.01 -3.53
C GLN A 90 27.71 -5.03 -3.15
N ASP A 91 27.37 -3.92 -2.47
CA ASP A 91 28.36 -3.05 -1.85
C ASP A 91 29.10 -3.83 -0.75
N SER A 92 30.36 -4.17 -0.99
CA SER A 92 31.30 -4.71 0.00
C SER A 92 31.90 -3.56 0.82
N ALA A 93 31.21 -3.08 1.85
CA ALA A 93 31.81 -2.19 2.83
C ALA A 93 31.10 -2.28 4.20
N GLY A 94 31.79 -2.92 5.15
CA GLY A 94 31.67 -2.66 6.59
C GLY A 94 30.37 -3.06 7.29
N PHE A 95 30.21 -4.36 7.60
CA PHE A 95 29.45 -4.76 8.78
C PHE A 95 30.46 -5.04 9.89
N ASP A 96 30.45 -4.22 10.94
CA ASP A 96 31.01 -4.63 12.22
C ASP A 96 29.96 -5.51 12.92
N GLU A 97 30.29 -6.79 13.00
CA GLU A 97 29.51 -7.85 13.59
C GLU A 97 29.75 -7.82 15.12
N VAL A 98 28.82 -7.24 15.88
CA VAL A 98 28.73 -7.52 17.31
C VAL A 98 27.82 -8.73 17.49
N SER A 99 28.48 -9.87 17.73
CA SER A 99 27.86 -11.14 18.08
C SER A 99 27.12 -11.04 19.42
N ILE A 100 25.86 -11.44 19.44
CA ILE A 100 25.24 -12.01 20.63
C ILE A 100 24.64 -13.34 20.19
N ASP A 101 25.31 -14.38 20.66
CA ASP A 101 24.90 -15.77 20.61
C ASP A 101 23.64 -15.92 21.47
N ASP A 102 22.55 -16.45 20.92
CA ASP A 102 21.78 -17.44 21.65
C ASP A 102 20.89 -18.27 20.72
N SER A 103 21.05 -19.57 20.88
CA SER A 103 20.46 -20.62 20.06
C SER A 103 19.04 -20.97 20.50
N SER A 104 18.26 -21.43 19.52
CA SER A 104 17.01 -22.21 19.66
C SER A 104 15.69 -21.45 19.84
N CYS A 105 15.04 -21.15 18.71
CA CYS A 105 13.58 -21.27 18.55
C CYS A 105 13.23 -21.45 17.06
N SER A 106 12.69 -22.62 16.72
CA SER A 106 12.22 -22.98 15.39
C SER A 106 10.87 -22.34 15.05
N ASN A 107 10.71 -21.96 13.77
CA ASN A 107 9.48 -21.60 13.04
C ASN A 107 8.72 -20.33 13.47
N LEU A 108 8.74 -19.29 12.61
CA LEU A 108 7.58 -18.70 11.89
C LEU A 108 7.90 -17.31 11.28
N TYR A 109 7.70 -17.19 9.96
CA TYR A 109 7.38 -16.00 9.14
C TYR A 109 8.25 -14.73 9.10
N LEU A 110 9.37 -14.61 9.81
CA LEU A 110 10.30 -13.48 9.63
C LEU A 110 11.78 -13.88 9.58
N ASP A 111 12.10 -15.03 8.97
CA ASP A 111 13.48 -15.32 8.59
C ASP A 111 13.83 -14.53 7.32
N ILE A 112 14.53 -13.41 7.51
CA ILE A 112 15.41 -12.87 6.48
C ILE A 112 16.76 -13.58 6.71
N PRO A 113 17.14 -14.60 5.91
CA PRO A 113 18.51 -15.06 5.96
C PRO A 113 19.33 -14.01 5.22
N LEU A 114 19.93 -13.08 5.96
CA LEU A 114 21.13 -12.35 5.52
C LEU A 114 22.35 -13.29 5.53
N LYS A 115 22.18 -14.55 5.14
CA LYS A 115 23.27 -15.50 4.95
C LYS A 115 23.76 -15.43 3.51
N ARG A 116 24.96 -14.87 3.39
CA ARG A 116 25.89 -14.87 2.25
C ARG A 116 25.84 -16.20 1.47
N SER A 117 25.04 -16.29 0.40
CA SER A 117 25.14 -17.39 -0.56
C SER A 117 26.13 -17.01 -1.66
N ARG A 118 27.32 -17.64 -1.65
CA ARG A 118 28.20 -17.67 -2.82
C ARG A 118 27.57 -18.57 -3.89
N THR A 119 26.70 -18.01 -4.72
CA THR A 119 26.13 -18.67 -5.92
C THR A 119 25.84 -17.64 -7.01
N THR A 120 26.91 -17.08 -7.59
CA THR A 120 26.84 -16.07 -8.66
C THR A 120 26.21 -16.57 -9.97
N GLU A 121 26.05 -17.88 -10.19
CA GLU A 121 25.48 -18.41 -11.44
C GLU A 121 24.00 -18.82 -11.38
N LYS A 122 23.44 -19.12 -10.21
CA LYS A 122 22.08 -19.66 -10.11
C LYS A 122 21.02 -18.56 -10.12
N ASN A 123 21.30 -17.44 -9.47
CA ASN A 123 20.38 -16.30 -9.44
C ASN A 123 20.28 -15.58 -10.80
N ASP A 124 21.40 -15.41 -11.52
CA ASP A 124 21.41 -14.73 -12.83
C ASP A 124 20.62 -15.50 -13.91
N LYS A 125 20.51 -16.84 -13.78
CA LYS A 125 19.67 -17.68 -14.66
C LYS A 125 18.19 -17.59 -14.31
N THR A 126 17.84 -17.58 -13.01
CA THR A 126 16.44 -17.48 -12.55
C THR A 126 15.85 -16.10 -12.83
N THR A 127 16.58 -15.02 -12.53
CA THR A 127 16.15 -13.66 -12.83
C THR A 127 16.01 -13.43 -14.35
N ARG A 128 16.86 -14.04 -15.16
CA ARG A 128 16.80 -13.95 -16.63
C ARG A 128 15.63 -14.73 -17.25
N LEU A 129 15.29 -15.91 -16.70
CA LEU A 129 14.12 -16.67 -17.13
C LEU A 129 12.82 -15.94 -16.79
N GLU A 130 12.74 -15.34 -15.60
CA GLU A 130 11.62 -14.48 -15.19
C GLU A 130 11.53 -13.19 -16.02
N SER A 131 12.68 -12.60 -16.39
CA SER A 131 12.76 -11.42 -17.25
C SER A 131 12.26 -11.70 -18.66
N HIS A 132 12.66 -12.83 -19.25
CA HIS A 132 12.16 -13.25 -20.57
C HIS A 132 10.67 -13.62 -20.53
N GLY A 133 10.20 -14.36 -19.53
CA GLY A 133 8.79 -14.74 -19.42
C GLY A 133 7.85 -13.54 -19.22
N SER A 134 8.27 -12.52 -18.45
CA SER A 134 7.47 -11.30 -18.29
C SER A 134 7.49 -10.41 -19.54
N LEU A 135 8.61 -10.37 -20.28
CA LEU A 135 8.71 -9.66 -21.56
C LEU A 135 7.82 -10.34 -22.62
N GLU A 136 7.86 -11.66 -22.72
CA GLU A 136 6.98 -12.44 -23.59
C GLU A 136 5.51 -12.24 -23.22
N SER A 137 5.18 -12.23 -21.92
CA SER A 137 3.83 -11.90 -21.44
C SER A 137 3.40 -10.50 -21.90
N LEU A 138 4.27 -9.49 -21.76
CA LEU A 138 3.95 -8.13 -22.19
C LEU A 138 3.80 -8.03 -23.72
N GLU A 139 4.63 -8.75 -24.49
CA GLU A 139 4.52 -8.81 -25.95
C GLU A 139 3.21 -9.45 -26.40
N VAL A 140 2.79 -10.53 -25.75
CA VAL A 140 1.51 -11.21 -26.01
C VAL A 140 0.33 -10.27 -25.69
N GLU A 141 0.34 -9.62 -24.53
CA GLU A 141 -0.73 -8.70 -24.15
C GLU A 141 -0.82 -7.48 -25.09
N VAL A 142 0.32 -6.92 -25.51
CA VAL A 142 0.37 -5.81 -26.48
C VAL A 142 -0.09 -6.25 -27.88
N ALA A 143 0.21 -7.48 -28.30
CA ALA A 143 -0.30 -8.01 -29.57
C ALA A 143 -1.83 -8.15 -29.54
N ASN A 144 -2.38 -8.55 -28.40
CA ASN A 144 -3.81 -8.77 -28.19
C ASN A 144 -4.59 -7.50 -27.81
N MET A 145 -3.95 -6.33 -27.74
CA MET A 145 -4.64 -5.09 -27.34
C MET A 145 -5.42 -4.43 -28.47
N THR A 146 -5.28 -4.89 -29.71
CA THR A 146 -5.85 -4.20 -30.88
C THR A 146 -7.38 -4.15 -30.85
N GLU A 147 -8.06 -5.27 -30.56
CA GLU A 147 -9.53 -5.25 -30.44
C GLU A 147 -9.96 -4.43 -29.22
N PHE A 148 -9.23 -4.52 -28.11
CA PHE A 148 -9.50 -3.72 -26.91
C PHE A 148 -9.45 -2.22 -27.20
N VAL A 149 -8.40 -1.73 -27.88
CA VAL A 149 -8.23 -0.32 -28.25
C VAL A 149 -9.32 0.13 -29.21
N MET A 150 -9.70 -0.70 -30.19
CA MET A 150 -10.80 -0.37 -31.10
C MET A 150 -12.14 -0.22 -30.37
N LEU A 151 -12.47 -1.18 -29.49
CA LEU A 151 -13.69 -1.12 -28.69
C LEU A 151 -13.66 0.06 -27.72
N LEU A 152 -12.49 0.38 -27.17
CA LEU A 152 -12.29 1.50 -26.26
C LEU A 152 -12.62 2.84 -26.94
N GLY A 153 -12.31 2.97 -28.24
CA GLY A 153 -12.70 4.15 -29.04
C GLY A 153 -14.20 4.44 -29.04
N GLY A 154 -15.04 3.40 -28.90
CA GLY A 154 -16.50 3.52 -28.80
C GLY A 154 -17.03 3.82 -27.40
N CYS A 155 -16.17 3.82 -26.37
CA CYS A 155 -16.57 4.16 -25.01
C CYS A 155 -16.62 5.69 -24.82
N GLU A 156 -17.64 6.16 -24.10
CA GLU A 156 -17.78 7.57 -23.75
C GLU A 156 -16.55 8.08 -22.96
N CYS A 157 -16.04 9.23 -23.37
CA CYS A 157 -14.96 9.92 -22.67
C CYS A 157 -15.50 10.58 -21.39
N MET A 158 -14.78 10.43 -20.29
CA MET A 158 -15.07 11.10 -19.02
C MET A 158 -14.50 12.52 -19.07
N SER A 159 -15.23 13.52 -18.56
CA SER A 159 -14.74 14.91 -18.56
C SER A 159 -13.38 14.98 -17.84
N ARG A 160 -12.32 15.25 -18.61
CA ARG A 160 -10.98 15.47 -18.07
C ARG A 160 -11.01 16.79 -17.33
N ARG A 161 -10.82 16.77 -16.01
CA ARG A 161 -10.35 17.97 -15.32
C ARG A 161 -8.97 18.29 -15.89
N PRO A 162 -8.71 19.52 -16.38
CA PRO A 162 -7.40 19.86 -16.90
C PRO A 162 -6.36 19.67 -15.79
N TYR A 163 -5.30 18.90 -16.07
CA TYR A 163 -4.02 18.91 -15.35
C TYR A 163 -3.92 18.38 -13.91
N ASP A 164 -4.95 17.74 -13.35
CA ASP A 164 -4.87 17.13 -12.00
C ASP A 164 -4.22 15.73 -11.97
N VAL A 165 -3.95 15.13 -13.15
CA VAL A 165 -3.58 13.70 -13.29
C VAL A 165 -2.07 13.43 -13.27
N TYR A 166 -1.23 14.40 -13.68
CA TYR A 166 0.22 14.16 -13.86
C TYR A 166 1.12 15.03 -12.98
N LEU A 167 0.63 16.13 -12.40
CA LEU A 167 1.49 17.02 -11.61
C LEU A 167 1.73 16.53 -10.19
N TYR A 168 0.87 15.64 -9.67
CA TYR A 168 1.06 15.03 -8.37
C TYR A 168 0.58 13.58 -8.42
N THR A 169 1.47 12.64 -8.15
CA THR A 169 1.17 11.22 -7.83
C THR A 169 0.30 11.05 -6.57
N GLU A 170 -0.33 12.13 -6.11
CA GLU A 170 -0.91 12.31 -4.79
C GLU A 170 -2.44 12.40 -4.80
N ASN A 171 -3.06 12.48 -5.99
CA ASN A 171 -4.52 12.59 -6.16
C ASN A 171 -5.18 11.38 -6.85
N PHE A 172 -4.40 10.39 -7.29
CA PHE A 172 -4.92 9.26 -8.07
C PHE A 172 -5.04 7.97 -7.25
N MET A 173 -6.12 7.24 -7.50
CA MET A 173 -6.32 5.92 -6.90
C MET A 173 -5.54 4.86 -7.69
N PHE A 174 -4.44 4.40 -7.12
CA PHE A 174 -3.53 3.45 -7.75
C PHE A 174 -4.11 2.03 -7.89
N GLY A 175 -3.94 1.42 -9.07
CA GLY A 175 -4.14 -0.03 -9.29
C GLY A 175 -5.57 -0.55 -9.15
N ARG A 176 -6.58 0.33 -9.11
CA ARG A 176 -8.01 -0.04 -8.93
C ARG A 176 -8.86 0.27 -10.14
N HIS A 177 -8.27 0.21 -11.33
CA HIS A 177 -8.89 0.60 -12.60
C HIS A 177 -10.16 -0.21 -12.87
N ALA A 178 -10.08 -1.54 -12.79
CA ALA A 178 -11.22 -2.41 -13.05
C ALA A 178 -12.33 -2.27 -11.99
N GLU A 179 -11.97 -2.12 -10.72
CA GLU A 179 -12.95 -1.93 -9.64
C GLU A 179 -13.62 -0.56 -9.72
N LYS A 180 -12.90 0.48 -10.13
CA LYS A 180 -13.46 1.81 -10.45
C LYS A 180 -14.52 1.70 -11.53
N GLN A 181 -14.22 1.02 -12.64
CA GLN A 181 -15.17 0.85 -13.75
C GLN A 181 -16.41 0.05 -13.33
N LYS A 182 -16.26 -0.99 -12.50
CA LYS A 182 -17.40 -1.74 -11.94
C LYS A 182 -18.30 -0.88 -11.04
N LEU A 183 -17.70 -0.02 -10.21
CA LEU A 183 -18.46 0.86 -9.33
C LEU A 183 -19.18 1.96 -10.13
N LEU A 184 -18.49 2.57 -11.11
CA LEU A 184 -19.10 3.52 -12.04
C LEU A 184 -20.26 2.87 -12.79
N SER A 185 -20.08 1.65 -13.29
CA SER A 185 -21.13 0.96 -14.04
C SER A 185 -22.36 0.68 -13.19
N PHE A 186 -22.17 0.23 -11.95
CA PHE A 186 -23.26 0.08 -11.00
C PHE A 186 -24.00 1.39 -10.73
N LEU A 187 -23.29 2.50 -10.52
CA LEU A 187 -23.91 3.79 -10.17
C LEU A 187 -24.65 4.43 -11.35
N LEU A 188 -24.09 4.36 -12.55
CA LEU A 188 -24.63 4.98 -13.76
C LEU A 188 -25.64 4.09 -14.52
N GLN A 189 -25.74 2.80 -14.20
CA GLN A 189 -26.77 1.92 -14.77
C GLN A 189 -28.18 2.49 -14.57
N HIS A 190 -28.94 2.60 -15.68
CA HIS A 190 -30.34 3.07 -15.73
C HIS A 190 -31.37 1.98 -15.43
N ASN A 191 -30.93 0.80 -14.95
CA ASN A 191 -31.79 -0.34 -14.65
C ASN A 191 -32.58 -0.10 -13.36
N ASN A 192 -33.63 0.73 -13.43
CA ASN A 192 -34.79 0.54 -12.58
C ASN A 192 -35.80 -0.24 -13.43
N PRO A 193 -35.82 -1.59 -13.38
CA PRO A 193 -36.89 -2.32 -14.03
C PRO A 193 -38.23 -1.77 -13.50
N PRO A 194 -39.20 -1.47 -14.38
CA PRO A 194 -40.49 -0.91 -13.98
C PRO A 194 -41.24 -1.98 -13.19
N GLY A 195 -41.09 -1.97 -11.86
CA GLY A 195 -41.75 -2.92 -10.96
C GLY A 195 -40.99 -3.26 -9.68
N ASP A 196 -39.66 -3.11 -9.64
CA ASP A 196 -38.88 -3.44 -8.44
C ASP A 196 -38.69 -2.21 -7.54
N HIS A 197 -39.21 -2.28 -6.32
CA HIS A 197 -39.12 -1.22 -5.31
C HIS A 197 -37.86 -1.37 -4.43
N ALA A 198 -37.10 -2.45 -4.59
CA ALA A 198 -35.92 -2.70 -3.77
C ALA A 198 -34.72 -1.85 -4.24
N PRO A 199 -34.04 -1.13 -3.33
CA PRO A 199 -32.83 -0.40 -3.66
C PRO A 199 -31.72 -1.37 -4.09
N ALA A 200 -30.97 -1.01 -5.13
CA ALA A 200 -29.83 -1.81 -5.56
C ALA A 200 -28.69 -1.70 -4.53
N VAL A 201 -28.12 -2.83 -4.12
CA VAL A 201 -27.09 -2.92 -3.07
C VAL A 201 -25.81 -3.50 -3.64
N LEU A 202 -24.73 -2.74 -3.58
CA LEU A 202 -23.39 -3.16 -3.98
C LEU A 202 -22.45 -3.25 -2.77
N PRO A 203 -22.03 -4.47 -2.36
CA PRO A 203 -21.02 -4.64 -1.34
C PRO A 203 -19.60 -4.45 -1.89
N ILE A 204 -18.81 -3.63 -1.20
CA ILE A 204 -17.36 -3.46 -1.38
C ILE A 204 -16.66 -4.01 -0.15
N ILE A 205 -15.96 -5.13 -0.36
CA ILE A 205 -15.41 -5.97 0.71
C ILE A 205 -13.90 -6.07 0.59
N GLY A 206 -13.20 -5.98 1.71
CA GLY A 206 -11.77 -6.31 1.78
C GLY A 206 -11.10 -5.81 3.06
N GLY A 207 -9.82 -6.13 3.26
CA GLY A 207 -9.04 -5.81 4.47
C GLY A 207 -9.04 -4.34 4.92
N ALA A 208 -8.49 -4.08 6.11
CA ALA A 208 -8.38 -2.72 6.63
C ALA A 208 -7.42 -1.87 5.78
N ALA A 209 -7.75 -0.58 5.60
CA ALA A 209 -6.86 0.39 4.95
C ALA A 209 -6.32 0.02 3.54
N ILE A 210 -7.06 -0.80 2.78
CA ILE A 210 -6.74 -1.18 1.38
C ILE A 210 -7.33 -0.24 0.31
N GLY A 211 -7.99 0.85 0.73
CA GLY A 211 -8.54 1.86 -0.20
C GLY A 211 -10.04 1.75 -0.53
N LYS A 212 -10.84 0.96 0.20
CA LYS A 212 -12.30 0.86 -0.06
C LYS A 212 -13.03 2.20 -0.05
N LYS A 213 -12.80 3.01 0.98
CA LYS A 213 -13.41 4.35 1.11
C LYS A 213 -12.88 5.30 0.06
N THR A 214 -11.60 5.22 -0.25
CA THR A 214 -10.93 5.99 -1.30
C THR A 214 -11.56 5.69 -2.66
N LEU A 215 -11.84 4.42 -2.97
CA LEU A 215 -12.55 4.01 -4.19
C LEU A 215 -13.93 4.65 -4.28
N VAL A 216 -14.72 4.56 -3.21
CA VAL A 216 -16.06 5.18 -3.18
C VAL A 216 -15.95 6.70 -3.33
N ALA A 217 -15.08 7.36 -2.57
CA ALA A 217 -14.90 8.81 -2.60
C ALA A 217 -14.44 9.31 -3.99
N HIS A 218 -13.53 8.58 -4.63
CA HIS A 218 -13.03 8.93 -5.97
C HIS A 218 -14.14 8.81 -7.03
N VAL A 219 -14.95 7.75 -6.98
CA VAL A 219 -16.08 7.60 -7.90
C VAL A 219 -17.20 8.60 -7.59
N CYS A 220 -17.48 8.89 -6.32
CA CYS A 220 -18.46 9.91 -5.93
C CYS A 220 -18.03 11.33 -6.32
N SER A 221 -16.74 11.54 -6.60
CA SER A 221 -16.22 12.83 -7.08
C SER A 221 -16.39 13.01 -8.60
N ASP A 222 -16.72 11.94 -9.34
CA ASP A 222 -17.04 12.01 -10.78
C ASP A 222 -18.27 12.90 -10.99
N GLU A 223 -18.15 13.85 -11.91
CA GLU A 223 -19.16 14.87 -12.19
C GLU A 223 -20.53 14.27 -12.56
N ARG A 224 -20.53 13.13 -13.26
CA ARG A 224 -21.79 12.46 -13.68
C ARG A 224 -22.44 11.70 -12.53
N VAL A 225 -21.63 11.16 -11.63
CA VAL A 225 -22.15 10.57 -10.39
C VAL A 225 -22.74 11.70 -9.53
N ARG A 226 -22.03 12.82 -9.38
CA ARG A 226 -22.53 14.00 -8.65
C ARG A 226 -23.78 14.62 -9.27
N SER A 227 -23.90 14.65 -10.60
CA SER A 227 -25.08 15.20 -11.27
C SER A 227 -26.27 14.26 -11.21
N ARG A 228 -26.03 12.94 -11.14
CA ARG A 228 -27.08 11.94 -11.00
C ARG A 228 -27.67 11.89 -9.59
N PHE A 229 -26.85 11.94 -8.55
CA PHE A 229 -27.30 11.81 -7.16
C PHE A 229 -27.45 13.18 -6.50
N SER A 230 -28.69 13.52 -6.13
CA SER A 230 -29.03 14.75 -5.41
C SER A 230 -28.37 14.84 -4.04
N SER A 231 -28.15 13.68 -3.40
CA SER A 231 -27.56 13.57 -2.07
C SER A 231 -26.74 12.29 -1.95
N ILE A 232 -25.58 12.38 -1.28
CA ILE A 232 -24.71 11.25 -0.94
C ILE A 232 -24.59 11.20 0.58
N LEU A 233 -25.15 10.15 1.18
CA LEU A 233 -25.19 9.96 2.63
C LEU A 233 -24.12 8.96 3.06
N HIS A 234 -23.19 9.41 3.90
CA HIS A 234 -22.16 8.55 4.50
C HIS A 234 -22.58 8.15 5.91
N LEU A 235 -22.90 6.87 6.11
CA LEU A 235 -23.45 6.34 7.35
C LEU A 235 -22.45 5.37 7.99
N ASN A 236 -22.19 5.56 9.28
CA ASN A 236 -21.57 4.54 10.12
C ASN A 236 -22.69 3.76 10.83
N GLY A 237 -22.42 2.51 11.23
CA GLY A 237 -23.41 1.63 11.89
C GLY A 237 -24.24 2.30 13.00
N ASP A 238 -23.64 3.21 13.77
CA ASP A 238 -24.32 3.92 14.87
C ASP A 238 -25.08 5.20 14.45
N SER A 239 -24.82 5.72 13.25
CA SER A 239 -25.42 6.97 12.74
C SER A 239 -26.76 6.76 12.03
N LEU A 240 -27.15 5.50 11.81
CA LEU A 240 -28.40 5.13 11.14
C LEU A 240 -29.62 5.66 11.91
N LEU A 241 -29.60 5.54 13.24
CA LEU A 241 -30.67 5.96 14.13
C LEU A 241 -30.89 7.48 14.17
N LYS A 242 -29.88 8.31 13.87
CA LYS A 242 -30.00 9.77 13.96
C LYS A 242 -30.68 10.40 12.74
N ILE A 243 -30.56 9.77 11.57
CA ILE A 243 -31.23 10.25 10.34
C ILE A 243 -32.74 9.95 10.39
N LEU A 244 -33.13 8.90 11.11
CA LEU A 244 -34.51 8.51 11.38
C LEU A 244 -35.31 9.61 12.11
N ASP A 245 -34.69 10.37 13.00
CA ASP A 245 -35.39 11.41 13.78
C ASP A 245 -35.80 12.64 12.95
N HIS A 246 -35.28 12.80 11.73
CA HIS A 246 -35.44 14.05 10.98
C HIS A 246 -36.43 13.96 9.81
N GLY A 247 -37.11 12.82 9.60
CA GLY A 247 -38.30 12.71 8.76
C GLY A 247 -38.26 13.43 7.40
N ARG A 248 -37.10 13.48 6.73
CA ARG A 248 -36.98 14.15 5.44
C ARG A 248 -37.28 13.16 4.32
N THR A 249 -38.42 13.33 3.66
CA THR A 249 -38.59 12.87 2.28
C THR A 249 -37.54 13.58 1.43
N MET A 250 -36.60 12.80 0.90
CA MET A 250 -35.57 13.31 0.00
C MET A 250 -36.03 13.04 -1.43
N GLU A 251 -36.18 14.11 -2.22
CA GLU A 251 -36.54 14.02 -3.63
C GLU A 251 -35.29 13.80 -4.50
N GLY A 252 -35.41 12.92 -5.50
CA GLY A 252 -34.34 12.60 -6.44
C GLY A 252 -33.60 11.30 -6.13
N MET A 253 -32.56 11.00 -6.91
CA MET A 253 -31.72 9.83 -6.68
C MET A 253 -30.80 10.07 -5.48
N ILE A 254 -30.69 9.09 -4.60
CA ILE A 254 -29.88 9.16 -3.38
C ILE A 254 -28.87 8.01 -3.38
N LEU A 255 -27.62 8.32 -3.05
CA LEU A 255 -26.58 7.32 -2.82
C LEU A 255 -26.34 7.18 -1.32
N VAL A 256 -26.49 5.98 -0.78
CA VAL A 256 -26.23 5.69 0.63
C VAL A 256 -24.99 4.81 0.75
N VAL A 257 -23.95 5.31 1.41
CA VAL A 257 -22.70 4.60 1.67
C VAL A 257 -22.66 4.20 3.14
N ILE A 258 -22.78 2.91 3.42
CA ILE A 258 -22.86 2.37 4.78
C ILE A 258 -21.58 1.64 5.13
N GLU A 259 -20.91 2.06 6.20
CA GLU A 259 -19.75 1.39 6.75
C GLU A 259 -20.13 0.47 7.92
N PHE A 260 -19.82 -0.83 7.76
CA PHE A 260 -19.97 -1.81 8.83
C PHE A 260 -18.61 -2.28 9.36
N ALA A 261 -18.34 -1.95 10.63
CA ALA A 261 -17.18 -2.41 11.36
C ALA A 261 -17.37 -3.82 11.96
N SER A 262 -18.61 -4.15 12.34
CA SER A 262 -19.07 -5.42 12.91
C SER A 262 -20.08 -6.13 12.00
N ASP A 263 -20.39 -7.38 12.30
CA ASP A 263 -21.41 -8.14 11.58
C ASP A 263 -22.80 -7.63 11.95
N VAL A 264 -23.74 -7.75 11.02
CA VAL A 264 -25.12 -7.31 11.17
C VAL A 264 -26.02 -8.52 10.95
N GLY A 265 -26.98 -8.73 11.86
CA GLY A 265 -27.97 -9.78 11.73
C GLY A 265 -28.90 -9.52 10.54
N ASP A 266 -29.44 -10.58 9.93
CA ASP A 266 -30.32 -10.43 8.76
C ASP A 266 -31.58 -9.65 9.10
N ASP A 267 -32.10 -9.76 10.31
CA ASP A 267 -33.30 -9.03 10.73
C ASP A 267 -33.05 -7.54 10.94
N ASP A 268 -31.87 -7.16 11.43
CA ASP A 268 -31.48 -5.75 11.54
C ASP A 268 -31.21 -5.14 10.17
N TRP A 269 -30.61 -5.92 9.25
CA TRP A 269 -30.50 -5.52 7.85
C TRP A 269 -31.86 -5.34 7.20
N LYS A 270 -32.83 -6.26 7.41
CA LYS A 270 -34.19 -6.12 6.89
C LYS A 270 -34.88 -4.86 7.40
N LYS A 271 -34.75 -4.52 8.68
CA LYS A 271 -35.28 -3.27 9.26
C LYS A 271 -34.63 -2.05 8.60
N LEU A 272 -33.31 -2.05 8.44
CA LEU A 272 -32.60 -0.96 7.76
C LEU A 272 -33.05 -0.82 6.31
N HIS A 273 -33.17 -1.93 5.61
CA HIS A 273 -33.57 -1.98 4.21
C HIS A 273 -35.02 -1.50 4.01
N SER A 274 -35.94 -1.90 4.89
CA SER A 274 -37.34 -1.42 4.82
C SER A 274 -37.44 0.09 5.06
N LEU A 275 -36.65 0.61 6.00
CA LEU A 275 -36.57 2.06 6.25
C LEU A 275 -36.03 2.83 5.04
N LEU A 276 -35.02 2.30 4.35
CA LEU A 276 -34.52 2.93 3.13
C LEU A 276 -35.57 2.91 2.01
N ILE A 277 -36.35 1.84 1.87
CA ILE A 277 -37.46 1.80 0.89
C ILE A 277 -38.50 2.91 1.18
N THR A 278 -38.77 3.20 2.45
CA THR A 278 -39.73 4.27 2.81
C THR A 278 -39.25 5.69 2.45
N MET A 279 -37.95 5.89 2.26
CA MET A 279 -37.37 7.20 1.93
C MET A 279 -37.60 7.63 0.47
N GLY A 280 -38.11 6.74 -0.39
CA GLY A 280 -38.52 7.06 -1.77
C GLY A 280 -37.90 6.14 -2.82
N ARG A 281 -38.26 6.39 -4.09
CA ARG A 281 -37.66 5.70 -5.25
C ARG A 281 -36.29 6.29 -5.58
N GLY A 282 -35.39 5.47 -6.14
CA GLY A 282 -34.11 5.95 -6.67
C GLY A 282 -32.92 5.88 -5.70
N ILE A 283 -32.99 5.02 -4.69
CA ILE A 283 -31.90 4.79 -3.74
C ILE A 283 -30.96 3.71 -4.28
N LYS A 284 -29.65 4.00 -4.29
CA LYS A 284 -28.61 2.98 -4.43
C LYS A 284 -27.79 2.91 -3.15
N ILE A 285 -27.44 1.70 -2.74
CA ILE A 285 -26.71 1.44 -1.50
C ILE A 285 -25.34 0.85 -1.83
N ILE A 286 -24.30 1.41 -1.23
CA ILE A 286 -22.95 0.85 -1.20
C ILE A 286 -22.66 0.40 0.23
N ILE A 287 -22.34 -0.87 0.40
CA ILE A 287 -21.86 -1.39 1.69
C ILE A 287 -20.33 -1.40 1.66
N VAL A 288 -19.67 -0.82 2.65
CA VAL A 288 -18.21 -0.88 2.82
C VAL A 288 -17.88 -1.68 4.07
N SER A 289 -17.18 -2.81 3.93
CA SER A 289 -16.79 -3.61 5.11
C SER A 289 -15.51 -4.42 4.93
N LYS A 290 -14.93 -4.85 6.06
CA LYS A 290 -13.88 -5.87 6.13
C LYS A 290 -14.41 -7.31 6.20
N LEU A 291 -15.70 -7.48 6.48
CA LEU A 291 -16.30 -8.78 6.74
C LEU A 291 -16.86 -9.40 5.46
N LYS A 292 -16.27 -10.50 4.99
CA LYS A 292 -16.70 -11.20 3.77
C LYS A 292 -18.17 -11.64 3.80
N ARG A 293 -18.69 -11.98 4.98
CA ARG A 293 -20.08 -12.40 5.18
C ARG A 293 -21.12 -11.33 4.84
N LEU A 294 -20.78 -10.04 4.90
CA LEU A 294 -21.69 -8.95 4.54
C LEU A 294 -21.91 -8.83 3.02
N ALA A 295 -21.16 -9.59 2.22
CA ALA A 295 -21.46 -9.77 0.80
C ALA A 295 -22.86 -10.34 0.54
N ARG A 296 -23.45 -11.07 1.51
CA ARG A 296 -24.78 -11.67 1.41
C ARG A 296 -25.92 -10.66 1.26
N PHE A 297 -25.68 -9.40 1.62
CA PHE A 297 -26.64 -8.32 1.49
C PHE A 297 -26.64 -7.64 0.12
N GLY A 298 -25.72 -8.04 -0.78
CA GLY A 298 -25.66 -7.48 -2.13
C GLY A 298 -26.77 -7.98 -3.03
N SER A 299 -27.41 -7.07 -3.77
CA SER A 299 -28.30 -7.43 -4.89
C SER A 299 -27.52 -7.65 -6.20
N VAL A 300 -26.27 -7.19 -6.24
CA VAL A 300 -25.33 -7.39 -7.36
C VAL A 300 -24.03 -8.03 -6.87
N LYS A 301 -23.22 -8.53 -7.81
CA LYS A 301 -21.93 -9.16 -7.49
C LYS A 301 -21.04 -8.20 -6.69
N PRO A 302 -20.51 -8.63 -5.52
CA PRO A 302 -19.64 -7.78 -4.70
C PRO A 302 -18.35 -7.40 -5.41
N ILE A 303 -17.82 -6.22 -5.08
CA ILE A 303 -16.44 -5.83 -5.40
C ILE A 303 -15.56 -6.27 -4.24
N PHE A 304 -14.66 -7.22 -4.51
CA PHE A 304 -13.64 -7.62 -3.56
C PHE A 304 -12.34 -6.86 -3.84
N LEU A 305 -11.89 -6.06 -2.88
CA LEU A 305 -10.57 -5.44 -2.92
C LEU A 305 -9.56 -6.34 -2.23
N SER A 306 -8.56 -6.78 -2.98
CA SER A 306 -7.40 -7.51 -2.48
C SER A 306 -6.30 -6.56 -2.00
N ILE A 307 -5.28 -7.08 -1.33
CA ILE A 307 -4.02 -6.36 -1.16
C ILE A 307 -3.39 -6.19 -2.56
N LEU A 308 -2.60 -5.13 -2.77
CA LEU A 308 -1.82 -4.97 -4.00
C LEU A 308 -0.85 -6.15 -4.17
N SER A 309 -0.68 -6.61 -5.40
CA SER A 309 0.38 -7.55 -5.74
C SER A 309 1.76 -6.96 -5.43
N TYR A 310 2.79 -7.81 -5.39
CA TYR A 310 4.15 -7.37 -5.16
C TYR A 310 4.61 -6.33 -6.20
N ASP A 311 4.26 -6.51 -7.46
CA ASP A 311 4.66 -5.62 -8.55
C ASP A 311 3.96 -4.26 -8.46
N GLU A 312 2.65 -4.28 -8.22
CA GLU A 312 1.85 -3.07 -7.97
C GLU A 312 2.39 -2.29 -6.76
N LEU A 313 2.62 -2.97 -5.63
CA LEU A 313 3.14 -2.35 -4.42
C LEU A 313 4.53 -1.77 -4.65
N ARG A 314 5.42 -2.52 -5.29
CA ARG A 314 6.78 -2.09 -5.59
C ARG A 314 6.80 -0.86 -6.48
N TYR A 315 6.00 -0.86 -7.55
CA TYR A 315 5.87 0.29 -8.44
C TYR A 315 5.31 1.51 -7.70
N LEU A 316 4.19 1.34 -6.98
CA LEU A 316 3.57 2.40 -6.18
C LEU A 316 4.57 2.98 -5.18
N PHE A 317 5.25 2.12 -4.42
CA PHE A 317 6.17 2.55 -3.37
C PHE A 317 7.32 3.38 -3.93
N LYS A 318 7.91 3.00 -5.07
CA LYS A 318 8.95 3.80 -5.74
C LYS A 318 8.42 5.14 -6.20
N THR A 319 7.30 5.14 -6.91
CA THR A 319 6.65 6.36 -7.39
C THR A 319 6.35 7.32 -6.23
N LEU A 320 5.91 6.79 -5.08
CA LEU A 320 5.69 7.60 -3.89
C LEU A 320 7.00 8.03 -3.21
N ALA A 321 8.01 7.17 -3.07
CA ALA A 321 9.23 7.51 -2.34
C ALA A 321 10.11 8.52 -3.10
N PHE A 322 10.15 8.44 -4.43
CA PHE A 322 10.91 9.36 -5.28
C PHE A 322 10.11 10.62 -5.67
N GLY A 323 8.79 10.53 -5.76
CA GLY A 323 7.96 11.66 -6.17
C GLY A 323 8.28 12.10 -7.60
N SER A 324 8.71 13.34 -7.76
CA SER A 324 9.10 13.92 -9.05
C SER A 324 10.58 13.71 -9.40
N VAL A 325 11.37 13.13 -8.50
CA VAL A 325 12.80 12.91 -8.74
C VAL A 325 12.99 11.68 -9.61
N ASP A 326 13.89 11.77 -10.60
CA ASP A 326 14.20 10.64 -11.48
C ASP A 326 14.98 9.57 -10.71
N PRO A 327 14.44 8.34 -10.57
CA PRO A 327 15.15 7.24 -9.92
C PRO A 327 16.49 6.88 -10.57
N ALA A 328 16.70 7.23 -11.85
CA ALA A 328 17.95 6.98 -12.58
C ALA A 328 19.15 7.74 -12.01
N GLU A 329 18.92 8.89 -11.38
CA GLU A 329 19.97 9.68 -10.73
C GLU A 329 20.41 9.07 -9.38
N HIS A 330 19.61 8.15 -8.82
CA HIS A 330 19.80 7.60 -7.49
C HIS A 330 19.76 6.06 -7.44
N PRO A 331 20.65 5.34 -8.17
CA PRO A 331 20.59 3.89 -8.31
C PRO A 331 20.69 3.12 -6.98
N ARG A 332 21.43 3.66 -5.99
CA ARG A 332 21.51 3.08 -4.63
C ARG A 332 20.16 3.16 -3.89
N LEU A 333 19.43 4.27 -4.03
CA LEU A 333 18.11 4.42 -3.41
C LEU A 333 17.09 3.47 -4.04
N VAL A 334 17.19 3.21 -5.35
CA VAL A 334 16.30 2.26 -6.04
C VAL A 334 16.41 0.86 -5.45
N GLN A 335 17.63 0.42 -5.12
CA GLN A 335 17.85 -0.87 -4.46
C GLN A 335 17.29 -0.91 -3.03
N ILE A 336 17.42 0.19 -2.27
CA ILE A 336 16.85 0.27 -0.92
C ILE A 336 15.32 0.30 -1.00
N ALA A 337 14.73 0.99 -1.98
CA ALA A 337 13.29 0.95 -2.24
C ALA A 337 12.78 -0.47 -2.51
N ASP A 338 13.56 -1.28 -3.24
CA ASP A 338 13.22 -2.70 -3.48
C ASP A 338 13.22 -3.52 -2.19
N GLN A 339 14.14 -3.22 -1.26
CA GLN A 339 14.14 -3.85 0.07
C GLN A 339 12.90 -3.45 0.88
N PHE A 340 12.55 -2.16 0.89
CA PHE A 340 11.32 -1.68 1.51
C PHE A 340 10.08 -2.36 0.91
N ALA A 341 9.96 -2.42 -0.42
CA ALA A 341 8.82 -3.05 -1.08
C ALA A 341 8.66 -4.52 -0.68
N LYS A 342 9.76 -5.28 -0.59
CA LYS A 342 9.75 -6.67 -0.11
C LYS A 342 9.27 -6.76 1.35
N VAL A 343 9.82 -5.94 2.24
CA VAL A 343 9.43 -5.93 3.66
C VAL A 343 7.95 -5.57 3.82
N LEU A 344 7.50 -4.51 3.13
CA LEU A 344 6.12 -4.04 3.18
C LEU A 344 5.14 -5.07 2.61
N HIS A 345 5.48 -5.71 1.49
CA HIS A 345 4.66 -6.76 0.90
C HIS A 345 4.56 -8.01 1.80
N ASN A 346 5.69 -8.48 2.34
CA ASN A 346 5.71 -9.65 3.23
C ASN A 346 4.95 -9.39 4.54
N ALA A 347 5.03 -8.17 5.06
CA ALA A 347 4.25 -7.70 6.20
C ALA A 347 2.77 -7.47 5.89
N GLN A 348 2.35 -7.61 4.63
CA GLN A 348 1.02 -7.25 4.12
C GLN A 348 0.62 -5.82 4.54
N ALA A 349 1.56 -4.87 4.42
CA ALA A 349 1.40 -3.51 4.88
C ALA A 349 0.17 -2.83 4.23
N SER A 350 -0.51 -1.99 5.01
CA SER A 350 -1.64 -1.21 4.52
C SER A 350 -1.20 -0.10 3.57
N LEU A 351 -2.10 0.40 2.71
CA LEU A 351 -1.79 1.56 1.85
C LEU A 351 -1.42 2.80 2.68
N VAL A 352 -1.98 2.93 3.88
CA VAL A 352 -1.64 4.02 4.82
C VAL A 352 -0.18 3.89 5.26
N THR A 353 0.28 2.69 5.59
CA THR A 353 1.68 2.43 5.97
C THR A 353 2.64 2.70 4.82
N ILE A 354 2.28 2.27 3.61
CA ILE A 354 3.08 2.50 2.39
C ILE A 354 3.26 4.01 2.15
N ASN A 355 2.15 4.77 2.14
CA ASN A 355 2.19 6.23 1.95
C ASN A 355 2.96 6.93 3.06
N LYS A 356 2.73 6.53 4.32
CA LYS A 356 3.44 7.05 5.49
C LYS A 356 4.95 6.90 5.36
N VAL A 357 5.44 5.70 5.04
CA VAL A 357 6.88 5.45 4.90
C VAL A 357 7.45 6.20 3.70
N ALA A 358 6.77 6.15 2.56
CA ALA A 358 7.22 6.85 1.36
C ALA A 358 7.30 8.38 1.56
N ASP A 359 6.36 8.97 2.30
CA ASP A 359 6.37 10.40 2.64
C ASP A 359 7.59 10.79 3.48
N VAL A 360 7.98 9.95 4.44
CA VAL A 360 9.20 10.18 5.25
C VAL A 360 10.45 10.09 4.39
N LEU A 361 10.55 9.07 3.53
CA LEU A 361 11.71 8.83 2.69
C LEU A 361 11.91 9.94 1.63
N ARG A 362 10.82 10.47 1.06
CA ARG A 362 10.88 11.53 0.05
C ARG A 362 11.47 12.84 0.59
N ARG A 363 11.38 13.09 1.91
CA ARG A 363 11.92 14.30 2.54
C ARG A 363 13.46 14.34 2.57
N ASN A 364 14.12 13.19 2.46
CA ASN A 364 15.57 13.10 2.52
C ASN A 364 16.05 11.95 1.62
N LEU A 365 16.63 12.30 0.46
CA LEU A 365 17.15 11.36 -0.54
C LEU A 365 18.60 10.92 -0.24
N ASP A 366 18.89 10.62 1.02
CA ASP A 366 20.15 10.04 1.45
C ASP A 366 20.04 8.52 1.67
N ALA A 367 21.03 7.78 1.19
CA ALA A 367 21.01 6.31 1.25
C ALA A 367 21.19 5.77 2.67
N GLN A 368 21.94 6.46 3.54
CA GLN A 368 22.08 6.04 4.94
C GLN A 368 20.82 6.33 5.73
N PHE A 369 20.18 7.47 5.48
CA PHE A 369 18.87 7.79 6.03
C PHE A 369 17.83 6.70 5.68
N TRP A 370 17.71 6.33 4.40
CA TRP A 370 16.76 5.29 3.97
C TRP A 370 17.03 3.94 4.63
N ARG A 371 18.31 3.54 4.74
CA ARG A 371 18.69 2.30 5.44
C ARG A 371 18.38 2.35 6.93
N CYS A 372 18.63 3.47 7.59
CA CYS A 372 18.31 3.67 9.00
C CYS A 372 16.81 3.51 9.25
N ILE A 373 15.96 4.15 8.44
CA ILE A 373 14.50 4.01 8.54
C ILE A 373 14.05 2.56 8.30
N LEU A 374 14.65 1.87 7.33
CA LEU A 374 14.36 0.46 7.05
C LEU A 374 14.66 -0.43 8.26
N ASP A 375 15.86 -0.26 8.84
CA ASP A 375 16.32 -1.03 10.00
C ASP A 375 15.43 -0.78 11.24
N LYS A 376 15.09 0.48 11.53
CA LYS A 376 14.13 0.85 12.59
C LYS A 376 12.78 0.15 12.42
N GLY A 377 12.24 0.17 11.19
CA GLY A 377 10.98 -0.51 10.87
C GLY A 377 11.03 -2.02 11.09
N ILE A 378 12.13 -2.67 10.67
CA ILE A 378 12.34 -4.12 10.87
C ILE A 378 12.46 -4.44 12.37
N LYS A 379 13.24 -3.66 13.13
CA LYS A 379 13.40 -3.83 14.59
C LYS A 379 12.07 -3.68 15.33
N MET A 380 11.29 -2.65 14.99
CA MET A 380 9.95 -2.44 15.54
C MET A 380 9.02 -3.63 15.26
N ALA A 381 9.02 -4.14 14.03
CA ALA A 381 8.19 -5.29 13.66
C ALA A 381 8.59 -6.56 14.43
N LYS A 382 9.89 -6.86 14.51
CA LYS A 382 10.42 -8.00 15.26
C LYS A 382 10.09 -7.94 16.75
N ARG A 383 10.26 -6.77 17.38
CA ARG A 383 9.99 -6.58 18.81
C ARG A 383 8.50 -6.78 19.15
N ASN A 384 7.60 -6.22 18.36
CA ASN A 384 6.17 -6.40 18.58
C ASN A 384 5.76 -7.86 18.34
N LEU A 385 6.35 -8.53 17.35
CA LEU A 385 6.14 -9.96 17.15
C LEU A 385 6.65 -10.78 18.34
N SER A 386 7.81 -10.46 18.92
CA SER A 386 8.32 -11.17 20.10
C SER A 386 7.50 -10.92 21.36
N ILE A 387 6.97 -9.71 21.55
CA ILE A 387 6.19 -9.35 22.75
C ILE A 387 4.77 -9.92 22.66
N HIS A 388 4.12 -9.82 21.50
CA HIS A 388 2.68 -10.11 21.36
C HIS A 388 2.38 -11.39 20.57
N GLY A 389 3.39 -12.02 19.95
CA GLY A 389 3.21 -13.18 19.08
C GLY A 389 2.50 -12.88 17.75
N VAL A 390 2.14 -11.62 17.50
CA VAL A 390 1.42 -11.17 16.30
C VAL A 390 2.07 -9.94 15.68
N HIS A 391 1.95 -9.82 14.35
CA HIS A 391 2.53 -8.70 13.61
C HIS A 391 1.84 -7.36 13.98
N PRO A 392 2.58 -6.23 14.09
CA PRO A 392 2.02 -4.92 14.47
C PRO A 392 0.77 -4.49 13.71
N ARG A 393 0.67 -4.86 12.42
CA ARG A 393 -0.53 -4.59 11.60
C ARG A 393 -1.81 -5.12 12.25
N ILE A 394 -1.77 -6.35 12.76
CA ILE A 394 -2.94 -7.00 13.35
C ILE A 394 -3.30 -6.31 14.66
N LEU A 395 -2.30 -5.91 15.46
CA LEU A 395 -2.50 -5.14 16.69
C LEU A 395 -3.22 -3.81 16.38
N ILE A 396 -2.75 -3.06 15.39
CA ILE A 396 -3.39 -1.81 14.94
C ILE A 396 -4.83 -2.06 14.47
N GLU A 397 -5.07 -3.12 13.70
CA GLU A 397 -6.42 -3.47 13.21
C GLU A 397 -7.39 -3.88 14.33
N GLN A 398 -6.86 -4.39 15.44
CA GLN A 398 -7.61 -4.82 16.62
C GLN A 398 -7.71 -3.73 17.70
N GLY A 399 -7.07 -2.57 17.50
CA GLY A 399 -7.06 -1.49 18.50
C GLY A 399 -6.09 -1.74 19.66
N HIS A 400 -5.17 -2.70 19.54
CA HIS A 400 -4.19 -3.01 20.57
C HIS A 400 -2.97 -2.07 20.49
N PRO A 401 -2.29 -1.82 21.63
CA PRO A 401 -1.08 -1.01 21.65
C PRO A 401 0.07 -1.65 20.86
N VAL A 402 0.91 -0.82 20.24
CA VAL A 402 2.11 -1.21 19.49
C VAL A 402 3.33 -0.50 20.06
N ASP A 403 4.38 -1.24 20.39
CA ASP A 403 5.66 -0.66 20.81
C ASP A 403 6.32 0.06 19.62
N ILE A 404 6.59 1.36 19.77
CA ILE A 404 7.28 2.18 18.77
C ILE A 404 8.64 2.71 19.27
N SER A 405 9.15 2.14 20.36
CA SER A 405 10.34 2.65 21.06
C SER A 405 11.58 2.70 20.16
N HIS A 406 11.75 1.66 19.32
CA HIS A 406 12.86 1.52 18.37
C HIS A 406 12.79 2.47 17.17
N MET A 407 11.73 3.28 17.04
CA MET A 407 11.61 4.26 15.97
C MET A 407 12.34 5.58 16.29
N THR A 408 12.51 5.89 17.58
CA THR A 408 12.99 7.22 18.03
C THR A 408 14.43 7.26 18.54
N ASP A 409 15.18 6.14 18.45
CA ASP A 409 16.54 5.94 19.01
C ASP A 409 16.70 6.21 20.52
N LEU A 410 15.69 6.79 21.19
CA LEU A 410 15.62 6.96 22.64
C LEU A 410 15.13 5.67 23.31
N ALA A 411 16.03 4.68 23.41
CA ALA A 411 15.78 3.43 24.13
C ALA A 411 15.39 3.65 25.61
N SER A 412 15.66 4.83 26.17
CA SER A 412 15.45 5.17 27.58
C SER A 412 14.00 5.47 27.96
N HIS A 413 13.06 5.60 27.01
CA HIS A 413 11.67 5.95 27.30
C HIS A 413 10.70 5.16 26.40
N PRO A 414 10.24 3.96 26.83
CA PRO A 414 9.36 3.11 26.05
C PRO A 414 8.10 3.85 25.60
N LEU A 415 7.77 3.69 24.32
CA LEU A 415 6.61 4.32 23.69
C LEU A 415 5.64 3.25 23.21
N SER A 416 4.37 3.41 23.55
CA SER A 416 3.30 2.56 23.07
C SER A 416 2.28 3.39 22.30
N MET A 417 1.93 2.94 21.10
CA MET A 417 1.02 3.61 20.18
C MET A 417 -0.29 2.84 20.08
N THR A 418 -1.41 3.50 20.37
CA THR A 418 -2.75 2.94 20.18
C THR A 418 -3.51 3.66 19.07
N PRO A 419 -4.27 2.93 18.24
CA PRO A 419 -5.18 3.55 17.27
C PRO A 419 -6.18 4.44 18.00
N TYR A 420 -6.29 5.70 17.58
CA TYR A 420 -7.14 6.69 18.24
C TYR A 420 -8.29 7.09 17.31
N THR A 421 -9.53 6.84 17.74
CA THR A 421 -10.71 7.40 17.10
C THR A 421 -10.97 8.80 17.64
N ILE A 422 -11.01 9.78 16.73
CA ILE A 422 -11.29 11.19 17.03
C ILE A 422 -12.69 11.30 17.68
N ASN A 423 -12.75 11.26 19.01
CA ASN A 423 -13.93 11.61 19.79
C ASN A 423 -13.55 12.79 20.71
N ALA A 424 -13.97 13.98 20.29
CA ALA A 424 -14.28 15.20 21.07
C ALA A 424 -13.34 15.78 22.15
N SER A 425 -12.13 15.25 22.43
CA SER A 425 -11.26 15.81 23.48
C SER A 425 -9.86 16.25 23.04
N ILE A 426 -9.68 16.59 21.76
CA ILE A 426 -8.35 16.86 21.16
C ILE A 426 -7.76 18.22 21.52
N GLU A 427 -8.52 19.21 22.00
CA GLU A 427 -7.99 20.58 22.08
C GLU A 427 -6.85 20.82 23.10
N LYS A 428 -6.44 19.84 23.92
CA LYS A 428 -5.48 20.08 25.01
C LYS A 428 -4.17 19.29 24.99
N GLN A 429 -3.93 18.38 24.04
CA GLN A 429 -2.69 17.58 24.01
C GLN A 429 -1.72 18.04 22.92
N PRO A 430 -0.40 17.95 23.17
CA PRO A 430 0.61 18.26 22.15
C PRO A 430 0.53 17.23 21.01
N SER A 431 0.68 17.70 19.77
CA SER A 431 0.70 16.85 18.58
C SER A 431 2.03 16.94 17.85
N VAL A 432 2.52 15.82 17.31
CA VAL A 432 3.73 15.75 16.48
C VAL A 432 3.45 14.91 15.23
N THR A 433 4.04 15.27 14.10
CA THR A 433 3.93 14.43 12.90
C THR A 433 4.95 13.30 12.94
N PHE A 434 4.60 12.16 12.34
CA PHE A 434 5.52 11.02 12.29
C PHE A 434 6.81 11.31 11.52
N GLY A 435 6.75 12.16 10.49
CA GLY A 435 7.95 12.58 9.76
C GLY A 435 8.89 13.38 10.65
N GLU A 436 8.39 14.38 11.37
CA GLU A 436 9.19 15.20 12.31
C GLU A 436 9.83 14.33 13.38
N LEU A 437 9.05 13.43 13.99
CA LEU A 437 9.54 12.55 15.06
C LEU A 437 10.69 11.64 14.61
N LEU A 438 10.71 11.23 13.34
CA LEU A 438 11.77 10.40 12.77
C LEU A 438 12.99 11.19 12.31
N THR A 439 12.79 12.42 11.82
CA THR A 439 13.89 13.28 11.37
C THR A 439 14.60 13.96 12.53
N ASP A 440 13.85 14.33 13.57
CA ASP A 440 14.37 14.99 14.76
C ASP A 440 13.70 14.44 16.02
N PRO A 441 14.35 13.50 16.73
CA PRO A 441 13.82 12.96 17.98
C PRO A 441 13.62 14.00 19.09
N SER A 442 14.22 15.19 18.98
CA SER A 442 14.12 16.25 19.99
C SER A 442 12.75 16.94 20.01
N VAL A 443 11.98 16.86 18.92
CA VAL A 443 10.62 17.42 18.83
C VAL A 443 9.59 16.62 19.64
N ARG A 444 10.00 15.50 20.26
CA ARG A 444 9.15 14.66 21.09
C ARG A 444 8.58 15.44 22.30
N PRO A 445 7.26 15.48 22.49
CA PRO A 445 6.66 16.06 23.70
C PRO A 445 7.05 15.30 24.98
N LYS A 446 7.21 16.05 26.08
CA LYS A 446 7.48 15.50 27.42
C LYS A 446 6.18 14.97 28.04
N GLY A 447 5.73 13.80 27.61
CA GLY A 447 4.51 13.15 28.12
C GLY A 447 3.75 12.40 27.03
N ASP A 448 2.48 12.14 27.28
CA ASP A 448 1.58 11.56 26.29
C ASP A 448 1.25 12.59 25.19
N PHE A 449 1.17 12.13 23.96
CA PHE A 449 0.98 13.02 22.81
C PHE A 449 0.20 12.37 21.68
N ILE A 450 -0.29 13.23 20.80
CA ILE A 450 -1.00 12.84 19.58
C ILE A 450 0.02 12.70 18.44
N LEU A 451 0.11 11.51 17.86
CA LEU A 451 0.94 11.24 16.70
C LEU A 451 0.09 11.29 15.42
N ILE A 452 0.31 12.32 14.61
CA ILE A 452 -0.25 12.40 13.26
C ILE A 452 0.60 11.48 12.37
N SER A 453 0.12 10.26 12.16
CA SER A 453 0.87 9.24 11.42
C SER A 453 0.93 9.51 9.93
N TRP A 454 -0.18 9.95 9.34
CA TRP A 454 -0.25 10.34 7.93
C TRP A 454 -1.55 11.09 7.66
N GLU A 455 -1.50 12.07 6.78
CA GLU A 455 -2.67 12.78 6.27
C GLU A 455 -2.87 12.42 4.80
N SER A 456 -4.08 11.92 4.49
CA SER A 456 -4.36 11.48 3.13
C SER A 456 -4.44 12.64 2.17
N ARG A 457 -3.62 12.59 1.12
CA ARG A 457 -3.70 13.52 -0.04
C ARG A 457 -4.81 13.16 -1.02
N ILE A 458 -5.37 11.95 -0.90
CA ILE A 458 -6.46 11.45 -1.74
C ILE A 458 -7.78 11.52 -0.95
N PRO A 459 -8.93 11.82 -1.59
CA PRO A 459 -10.25 11.70 -0.96
C PRO A 459 -10.44 10.38 -0.19
N PRO A 460 -11.06 10.40 1.01
CA PRO A 460 -11.77 11.53 1.63
C PRO A 460 -10.87 12.43 2.51
N TYR A 461 -9.57 12.54 2.23
CA TYR A 461 -8.63 13.41 2.96
C TYR A 461 -8.59 13.14 4.47
N LYS A 462 -8.65 11.85 4.83
CA LYS A 462 -8.65 11.42 6.22
C LYS A 462 -7.27 11.58 6.86
N SER A 463 -7.22 12.17 8.06
CA SER A 463 -6.04 12.13 8.93
C SER A 463 -6.03 10.83 9.76
N PHE A 464 -4.87 10.18 9.81
CA PHE A 464 -4.64 8.94 10.57
C PHE A 464 -3.82 9.28 11.81
N VAL A 465 -4.51 9.33 12.93
CA VAL A 465 -3.99 9.81 14.21
C VAL A 465 -3.91 8.66 15.20
N HIS A 466 -2.85 8.63 15.99
CA HIS A 466 -2.62 7.66 17.05
C HIS A 466 -2.32 8.38 18.35
N PHE A 467 -2.72 7.78 19.46
CA PHE A 467 -2.33 8.25 20.78
C PHE A 467 -1.08 7.51 21.21
N VAL A 468 -0.07 8.24 21.68
CA VAL A 468 1.20 7.68 22.10
C VAL A 468 1.35 7.90 23.59
N THR A 469 1.46 6.80 24.33
CA THR A 469 1.75 6.83 25.77
C THR A 469 3.25 6.74 26.00
N SER A 470 3.77 7.68 26.78
CA SER A 470 5.17 7.70 27.18
C SER A 470 5.34 7.02 28.53
N HIS A 471 5.91 5.82 28.54
CA HIS A 471 6.23 5.11 29.77
C HIS A 471 7.59 5.58 30.29
N ALA A 472 7.70 6.86 30.69
CA ALA A 472 8.83 7.27 31.51
C ALA A 472 8.66 6.63 32.88
N GLN A 473 9.68 5.93 33.40
CA GLN A 473 9.70 5.62 34.83
C GLN A 473 9.82 6.95 35.56
N ASP A 474 8.82 7.30 36.36
CA ASP A 474 8.93 8.33 37.40
C ASP A 474 9.94 7.86 38.45
N THR A 475 11.22 7.90 38.13
CA THR A 475 12.27 7.97 39.13
C THR A 475 12.26 9.41 39.65
N HIS A 476 11.34 9.69 40.58
CA HIS A 476 11.52 10.59 41.73
C HIS A 476 10.18 10.72 42.47
N GLU A 477 9.84 9.70 43.24
CA GLU A 477 9.33 9.92 44.59
C GLU A 477 9.61 8.67 45.41
N ALA A 478 10.54 8.81 46.35
CA ALA A 478 10.72 7.85 47.43
C ALA A 478 9.44 7.83 48.26
N SER A 479 8.45 7.03 47.83
CA SER A 479 7.29 6.73 48.65
C SER A 479 7.77 5.86 49.81
N ALA A 480 7.75 6.46 50.98
CA ALA A 480 8.07 5.85 52.25
C ALA A 480 7.37 4.49 52.38
N VAL A 481 8.17 3.47 52.72
CA VAL A 481 7.73 2.13 53.10
C VAL A 481 6.60 2.24 54.14
N PRO A 482 5.38 1.73 53.88
CA PRO A 482 4.38 1.63 54.93
C PRO A 482 4.79 0.49 55.88
N GLY A 483 5.05 0.86 57.13
CA GLY A 483 5.52 -0.02 58.19
C GLY A 483 4.66 -1.26 58.39
N ARG A 484 5.34 -2.40 58.61
CA ARG A 484 4.78 -3.67 59.09
C ARG A 484 3.90 -3.44 60.33
N LYS A 485 2.57 -3.60 60.20
CA LYS A 485 1.71 -3.90 61.35
C LYS A 485 1.85 -5.36 61.72
N ARG A 486 2.40 -5.62 62.92
CA ARG A 486 2.41 -6.94 63.60
C ARG A 486 0.96 -7.42 63.78
N ARG A 487 0.66 -8.65 63.33
CA ARG A 487 -0.54 -9.39 63.73
C ARG A 487 -0.37 -9.83 65.19
N GLY A 488 -1.27 -9.39 66.06
CA GLY A 488 -1.44 -9.93 67.41
C GLY A 488 -2.17 -11.28 67.35
N VAL A 489 -1.76 -12.19 68.24
CA VAL A 489 -2.34 -13.51 68.50
C VAL A 489 -3.62 -13.34 69.34
N PRO A 490 -4.69 -14.12 69.13
CA PRO A 490 -5.86 -14.10 70.01
C PRO A 490 -5.66 -15.00 71.23
N VAL A 491 -6.23 -14.58 72.36
CA VAL A 491 -6.40 -15.36 73.61
C VAL A 491 -7.36 -16.52 73.38
#